data_AF-A0A1X7VYW3-F1
#
_entry.id   AF-A0A1X7VYW3-F1
#
_cell.length_a   1.000
_cell.length_b   1.000
_cell.length_c   1.000
_cell.angle_alpha   90.00
_cell.angle_beta   90.00
_cell.angle_gamma   90.00
#
_symmetry.space_group_name_H-M   'P 1'
#
loop_
_entity.id
_entity.type
_entity.pdbx_description
1 polymer ?
#
loop_
_entity_poly.entity_id
_entity_poly.type
_entity_poly.pdbx_seq_one_letter_code
_entity_poly.pdbx_strand_id
1 'polypeptide(L)'
;MTFSSSQQWEEFESLVTKEQIKSAYLAAIYSMARLNKTGAKLMHRYGAHGATDVLMSISFVIHSLPILDHMDVVALKAADNGLNFKLREGFSAETSGGLVVILSKDQVKLFCKEIEEIDKVQAWIIGDVIPGSREASISPDMKAVTKNLSLESADDAGGLETVMILARTVIVMLWVDVGLVN
;
A
#
# COMPACT_ATOMS: atom_id res chain seq x y z
N MET A 1 -26.85 13.04 4.29
CA MET A 1 -26.23 14.13 5.06
C MET A 1 -25.42 14.97 4.10
N THR A 2 -25.87 16.18 3.80
CA THR A 2 -25.09 17.16 3.04
C THR A 2 -24.25 17.94 4.05
N PHE A 3 -22.97 17.56 4.15
CA PHE A 3 -22.00 18.21 5.02
C PHE A 3 -21.53 19.53 4.37
N SER A 4 -21.46 20.62 5.14
CA SER A 4 -20.93 21.90 4.66
C SER A 4 -19.41 21.80 4.50
N SER A 5 -18.92 22.10 3.31
CA SER A 5 -17.54 21.83 2.83
C SER A 5 -16.43 22.63 3.53
N SER A 6 -16.74 23.71 4.26
CA SER A 6 -15.72 24.58 4.87
C SER A 6 -15.21 24.04 6.20
N GLN A 7 -16.12 23.58 7.07
CA GLN A 7 -15.80 23.17 8.44
C GLN A 7 -14.96 21.90 8.48
N GLN A 8 -15.12 21.02 7.48
CA GLN A 8 -14.36 19.78 7.37
C GLN A 8 -12.90 20.03 6.98
N TRP A 9 -12.58 21.11 6.26
CA TRP A 9 -11.21 21.40 5.84
C TRP A 9 -10.41 22.09 6.95
N GLU A 10 -11.04 23.01 7.69
CA GLU A 10 -10.43 23.75 8.82
C GLU A 10 -9.77 22.81 9.86
N GLU A 11 -10.35 21.64 10.09
CA GLU A 11 -9.82 20.65 11.05
C GLU A 11 -8.58 19.88 10.55
N PHE A 12 -8.31 19.92 9.23
CA PHE A 12 -7.19 19.25 8.59
C PHE A 12 -6.11 20.23 8.12
N GLU A 13 -6.40 21.54 8.05
CA GLU A 13 -5.43 22.58 7.67
C GLU A 13 -4.16 22.57 8.54
N SER A 14 -4.29 22.19 9.82
CA SER A 14 -3.14 22.09 10.72
C SER A 14 -2.28 20.85 10.48
N LEU A 15 -2.76 19.88 9.69
CA LEU A 15 -2.10 18.59 9.44
C LEU A 15 -1.51 18.51 8.03
N VAL A 16 -2.20 19.06 7.04
CA VAL A 16 -1.88 18.94 5.62
C VAL A 16 -2.21 20.21 4.87
N THR A 17 -1.35 20.59 3.91
CA THR A 17 -1.62 21.71 3.02
C THR A 17 -2.48 21.28 1.83
N LYS A 18 -3.11 22.26 1.16
CA LYS A 18 -3.88 22.01 -0.08
C LYS A 18 -3.02 21.39 -1.17
N GLU A 19 -1.75 21.80 -1.26
CA GLU A 19 -0.79 21.28 -2.23
C GLU A 19 -0.46 19.81 -1.94
N GLN A 20 -0.30 19.43 -0.67
CA GLN A 20 -0.05 18.04 -0.26
C GLN A 20 -1.26 17.16 -0.57
N ILE A 21 -2.49 17.61 -0.28
CA ILE A 21 -3.71 16.89 -0.64
C ILE A 21 -3.83 16.75 -2.16
N LYS A 22 -3.59 17.82 -2.91
CA LYS A 22 -3.62 17.77 -4.38
C LYS A 22 -2.57 16.80 -4.93
N SER A 23 -1.38 16.79 -4.34
CA SER A 23 -0.32 15.85 -4.71
C SER A 23 -0.72 14.40 -4.44
N ALA A 24 -1.26 14.11 -3.25
CA ALA A 24 -1.75 12.77 -2.90
C ALA A 24 -2.90 12.31 -3.80
N TYR A 25 -3.84 13.21 -4.12
CA TYR A 25 -4.95 12.95 -5.03
C TYR A 25 -4.46 12.63 -6.45
N LEU A 26 -3.52 13.43 -6.99
CA LEU A 26 -2.93 13.16 -8.29
C LEU A 26 -2.14 11.84 -8.28
N ALA A 27 -1.37 11.57 -7.23
CA ALA A 27 -0.67 10.31 -7.06
C ALA A 27 -1.62 9.11 -7.02
N ALA A 28 -2.78 9.24 -6.36
CA ALA A 28 -3.84 8.23 -6.38
C ALA A 28 -4.39 8.02 -7.80
N ILE A 29 -4.69 9.08 -8.54
CA ILE A 29 -5.16 8.97 -9.94
C ILE A 29 -4.12 8.27 -10.82
N TYR A 30 -2.85 8.70 -10.76
CA TYR A 30 -1.78 8.08 -11.54
C TYR A 30 -1.58 6.61 -11.16
N SER A 31 -1.73 6.29 -9.87
CA SER A 31 -1.73 4.92 -9.37
C SER A 31 -2.88 4.12 -9.97
N MET A 32 -4.12 4.60 -9.92
CA MET A 32 -5.30 3.89 -10.45
C MET A 32 -5.27 3.71 -11.97
N ALA A 33 -4.79 4.71 -12.71
CA ALA A 33 -4.79 4.70 -14.18
C ALA A 33 -3.75 3.74 -14.79
N ARG A 34 -2.73 3.35 -14.03
CA ARG A 34 -1.67 2.47 -14.54
C ARG A 34 -2.21 1.03 -14.67
N LEU A 35 -1.62 0.22 -15.55
CA LEU A 35 -1.96 -1.21 -15.66
C LEU A 35 -0.93 -2.08 -14.97
N ASN A 36 -1.36 -3.18 -14.35
CA ASN A 36 -0.47 -4.18 -13.73
C ASN A 36 0.21 -5.10 -14.75
N LYS A 37 0.31 -4.67 -16.02
CA LYS A 37 0.80 -5.45 -17.15
C LYS A 37 2.29 -5.78 -17.03
N THR A 38 3.11 -4.82 -16.62
CA THR A 38 4.56 -5.03 -16.43
C THR A 38 4.80 -6.01 -15.28
N GLY A 39 4.14 -5.77 -14.12
CA GLY A 39 4.20 -6.67 -12.97
C GLY A 39 3.83 -8.11 -13.33
N ALA A 40 2.72 -8.31 -14.05
CA ALA A 40 2.30 -9.64 -14.52
C ALA A 40 3.34 -10.33 -15.42
N LYS A 41 4.04 -9.59 -16.30
CA LYS A 41 5.12 -10.17 -17.12
C LYS A 41 6.33 -10.57 -16.27
N LEU A 42 6.70 -9.72 -15.31
CA LEU A 42 7.84 -9.97 -14.44
C LEU A 42 7.58 -11.14 -13.49
N MET A 43 6.33 -11.37 -13.08
CA MET A 43 5.96 -12.55 -12.28
C MET A 43 6.41 -13.85 -12.94
N HIS A 44 6.18 -14.00 -14.25
CA HIS A 44 6.64 -15.19 -14.98
C HIS A 44 8.16 -15.29 -15.05
N ARG A 45 8.85 -14.15 -15.24
CA ARG A 45 10.31 -14.11 -15.36
C ARG A 45 11.00 -14.51 -14.05
N TYR A 46 10.50 -14.01 -12.93
CA TYR A 46 11.09 -14.20 -11.61
C TYR A 46 10.52 -15.41 -10.86
N GLY A 47 9.70 -16.23 -11.53
CA GLY A 47 9.18 -17.47 -10.97
C GLY A 47 8.23 -17.24 -9.79
N ALA A 48 7.30 -16.30 -9.91
CA ALA A 48 6.34 -16.01 -8.84
C ALA A 48 5.53 -17.26 -8.47
N HIS A 49 5.50 -17.58 -7.18
CA HIS A 49 4.75 -18.71 -6.60
C HIS A 49 3.23 -18.45 -6.59
N GLY A 50 2.81 -17.20 -6.78
CA GLY A 50 1.40 -16.83 -6.93
C GLY A 50 1.16 -15.33 -6.92
N ALA A 51 -0.04 -14.94 -7.36
CA ALA A 51 -0.68 -13.65 -7.10
C ALA A 51 -2.18 -13.92 -6.92
N THR A 52 -2.55 -14.23 -5.67
CA THR A 52 -3.91 -14.47 -5.07
C THR A 52 -5.04 -14.88 -6.04
N ASP A 53 -5.55 -16.12 -6.07
CA ASP A 53 -6.36 -16.82 -5.05
C ASP A 53 -5.82 -18.25 -4.81
N VAL A 54 -5.81 -18.68 -3.54
CA VAL A 54 -5.43 -20.00 -2.99
C VAL A 54 -3.94 -20.41 -3.06
N LEU A 55 -3.28 -20.34 -1.90
CA LEU A 55 -2.09 -21.15 -1.60
C LEU A 55 -2.40 -22.05 -0.40
N MET A 56 -2.18 -23.36 -0.58
CA MET A 56 -2.51 -24.34 0.46
C MET A 56 -1.42 -24.36 1.54
N SER A 57 -1.82 -24.13 2.80
CA SER A 57 -1.02 -24.31 4.03
C SER A 57 0.05 -23.25 4.34
N ILE A 58 -0.16 -22.01 3.91
CA ILE A 58 0.66 -20.86 4.28
C ILE A 58 -0.20 -19.73 4.84
N SER A 59 0.39 -18.83 5.61
CA SER A 59 -0.21 -17.59 6.10
C SER A 59 0.70 -16.40 5.76
N PHE A 60 0.11 -15.21 5.70
CA PHE A 60 0.80 -13.95 5.40
C PHE A 60 0.93 -13.10 6.65
N VAL A 61 2.10 -12.49 6.85
CA VAL A 61 2.34 -11.49 7.90
C VAL A 61 2.81 -10.20 7.25
N ILE A 62 2.02 -9.14 7.41
CA ILE A 62 2.27 -7.82 6.80
C ILE A 62 2.96 -6.93 7.83
N HIS A 63 4.19 -6.53 7.55
CA HIS A 63 5.01 -5.70 8.44
C HIS A 63 5.00 -4.22 8.09
N SER A 64 4.65 -3.89 6.85
CA SER A 64 4.56 -2.50 6.42
C SER A 64 3.39 -2.27 5.48
N LEU A 65 2.88 -1.05 5.43
CA LEU A 65 1.83 -0.64 4.49
C LEU A 65 2.33 0.57 3.71
N PRO A 66 2.52 0.44 2.39
CA PRO A 66 2.72 1.58 1.52
C PRO A 66 1.45 2.43 1.50
N ILE A 67 1.53 3.62 2.09
CA ILE A 67 0.44 4.58 2.21
C ILE A 67 0.85 5.87 1.49
N LEU A 68 -0.11 6.51 0.82
CA LEU A 68 0.14 7.76 0.11
C LEU A 68 0.54 8.83 1.12
N ASP A 69 1.42 9.73 0.71
CA ASP A 69 2.01 10.70 1.62
C ASP A 69 0.93 11.48 2.38
N HIS A 70 1.16 11.67 3.68
CA HIS A 70 0.24 12.28 4.64
C HIS A 70 -1.13 11.60 4.84
N MET A 71 -1.52 10.60 4.04
CA MET A 71 -2.84 9.96 4.16
C MET A 71 -3.03 9.15 5.44
N ASP A 72 -1.93 8.66 6.01
CA ASP A 72 -1.96 7.97 7.30
C ASP A 72 -2.41 8.91 8.44
N VAL A 73 -1.87 10.12 8.51
CA VAL A 73 -2.24 11.14 9.51
C VAL A 73 -3.66 11.64 9.27
N VAL A 74 -4.04 11.85 8.00
CA VAL A 74 -5.40 12.24 7.63
C VAL A 74 -6.41 11.15 8.02
N ALA A 75 -6.10 9.87 7.79
CA ALA A 75 -6.99 8.77 8.17
C ALA A 75 -7.17 8.66 9.69
N LEU A 76 -6.11 8.87 10.47
CA LEU A 76 -6.19 8.92 11.93
C LEU A 76 -7.07 10.08 12.39
N LYS A 77 -6.86 11.28 11.86
CA LYS A 77 -7.67 12.45 12.21
C LYS A 77 -9.14 12.27 11.82
N ALA A 78 -9.42 11.66 10.67
CA ALA A 78 -10.77 11.35 10.26
C ALA A 78 -11.46 10.34 11.18
N ALA A 79 -10.71 9.37 11.73
CA ALA A 79 -11.23 8.41 12.70
C ALA A 79 -11.69 9.10 14.01
N ASP A 80 -10.98 10.14 14.47
CA ASP A 80 -11.41 10.96 15.63
C ASP A 80 -12.79 11.60 15.39
N ASN A 81 -13.11 11.88 14.14
CA ASN A 81 -14.37 12.48 13.70
C ASN A 81 -15.44 11.43 13.33
N GLY A 82 -15.22 10.16 13.67
CA GLY A 82 -16.15 9.06 13.40
C GLY A 82 -16.08 8.48 11.98
N LEU A 83 -15.15 8.96 11.15
CA LEU A 83 -14.89 8.46 9.80
C LEU A 83 -13.66 7.55 9.78
N ASN A 84 -13.77 6.38 10.43
CA ASN A 84 -12.67 5.41 10.46
C ASN A 84 -12.60 4.60 9.14
N PHE A 85 -11.61 4.92 8.31
CA PHE A 85 -11.32 4.20 7.06
C PHE A 85 -10.70 2.82 7.27
N LYS A 86 -10.31 2.47 8.50
CA LYS A 86 -9.60 1.22 8.84
C LYS A 86 -8.33 1.01 8.00
N LEU A 87 -7.64 2.12 7.68
CA LEU A 87 -6.47 2.14 6.81
C LEU A 87 -5.33 1.29 7.38
N ARG A 88 -4.94 1.55 8.64
CA ARG A 88 -3.90 0.79 9.33
C ARG A 88 -4.31 -0.65 9.66
N GLU A 89 -5.61 -0.93 9.68
CA GLU A 89 -6.15 -2.28 9.86
C GLU A 89 -6.20 -3.06 8.54
N GLY A 90 -5.83 -2.44 7.39
CA GLY A 90 -5.83 -3.07 6.08
C GLY A 90 -7.21 -3.30 5.47
N PHE A 91 -8.27 -2.73 6.05
CA PHE A 91 -9.65 -2.86 5.57
C PHE A 91 -10.15 -1.62 4.81
N SER A 92 -9.29 -0.63 4.58
CA SER A 92 -9.63 0.49 3.71
C SER A 92 -9.89 -0.01 2.29
N ALA A 93 -10.99 0.44 1.69
CA ALA A 93 -11.31 0.10 0.31
C ALA A 93 -10.27 0.68 -0.65
N GLU A 94 -9.69 -0.15 -1.50
CA GLU A 94 -8.74 0.23 -2.56
C GLU A 94 -9.39 0.05 -3.94
N THR A 95 -9.17 0.98 -4.86
CA THR A 95 -9.70 0.93 -6.24
C THR A 95 -8.55 0.82 -7.23
N SER A 96 -8.60 -0.12 -8.18
CA SER A 96 -7.54 -0.37 -9.19
C SER A 96 -6.14 -0.51 -8.58
N GLY A 97 -6.08 -1.39 -7.58
CA GLY A 97 -4.94 -1.54 -6.70
C GLY A 97 -3.70 -2.23 -7.25
N GLY A 98 -2.75 -2.44 -6.34
CA GLY A 98 -1.51 -3.15 -6.62
C GLY A 98 -1.72 -4.65 -6.85
N LEU A 99 -0.70 -5.30 -7.41
CA LEU A 99 -0.58 -6.76 -7.30
C LEU A 99 0.07 -7.09 -5.97
N VAL A 100 -0.34 -8.20 -5.35
CA VAL A 100 0.40 -8.88 -4.30
C VAL A 100 1.10 -10.09 -4.92
N VAL A 101 2.42 -10.05 -5.00
CA VAL A 101 3.22 -11.08 -5.70
C VAL A 101 4.09 -11.85 -4.73
N ILE A 102 4.11 -13.18 -4.87
CA ILE A 102 4.82 -14.17 -4.04
C ILE A 102 6.11 -14.63 -4.74
N LEU A 103 7.28 -14.36 -4.16
CA LEU A 103 8.62 -14.57 -4.73
C LEU A 103 9.60 -15.00 -3.66
N SER A 104 10.64 -15.76 -4.00
CA SER A 104 11.71 -16.08 -3.06
C SER A 104 12.53 -14.84 -2.66
N LYS A 105 13.23 -14.91 -1.51
CA LYS A 105 14.05 -13.81 -0.98
C LYS A 105 15.12 -13.33 -1.96
N ASP A 106 15.62 -14.22 -2.80
CA ASP A 106 16.67 -13.91 -3.78
C ASP A 106 16.11 -13.16 -5.00
N GLN A 107 14.87 -13.45 -5.40
CA GLN A 107 14.26 -12.86 -6.58
C GLN A 107 13.52 -11.55 -6.29
N VAL A 108 13.01 -11.37 -5.07
CA VAL A 108 12.20 -10.20 -4.69
C VAL A 108 12.94 -8.87 -4.91
N LYS A 109 14.25 -8.81 -4.60
CA LYS A 109 15.07 -7.60 -4.79
C LYS A 109 15.27 -7.27 -6.26
N LEU A 110 15.50 -8.29 -7.08
CA LEU A 110 15.68 -8.14 -8.54
C LEU A 110 14.37 -7.70 -9.21
N PHE A 111 13.25 -8.31 -8.81
CA PHE A 111 11.92 -7.92 -9.26
C PHE A 111 11.61 -6.45 -8.95
N CYS A 112 11.81 -6.03 -7.69
CA CYS A 112 11.55 -4.64 -7.27
C CYS A 112 12.40 -3.64 -8.05
N LYS A 113 13.67 -3.96 -8.27
CA LYS A 113 14.56 -3.11 -9.06
C LYS A 113 14.09 -3.00 -10.51
N GLU A 114 13.79 -4.13 -11.16
CA GLU A 114 13.44 -4.12 -12.58
C GLU A 114 12.07 -3.45 -12.85
N ILE A 115 11.07 -3.67 -11.99
CA ILE A 115 9.76 -3.02 -12.17
C ILE A 115 9.87 -1.50 -11.99
N GLU A 116 10.71 -1.04 -11.06
CA GLU A 116 11.00 0.38 -10.87
C GLU A 116 11.75 0.97 -12.07
N GLU A 117 12.70 0.24 -12.64
CA GLU A 117 13.41 0.67 -13.85
C GLU A 117 12.48 0.80 -15.06
N ILE A 118 11.53 -0.12 -15.23
CA ILE A 118 10.61 -0.11 -16.38
C ILE A 118 9.52 0.94 -16.20
N ASP A 119 8.80 0.88 -15.08
CA ASP A 119 7.59 1.67 -14.90
C ASP A 119 7.84 3.00 -14.17
N LYS A 120 9.09 3.25 -13.74
CA LYS A 120 9.52 4.47 -13.01
C LYS A 120 8.75 4.69 -11.70
N VAL A 121 8.26 3.60 -11.12
CA VAL A 121 7.53 3.58 -9.86
C VAL A 121 8.04 2.42 -9.03
N GLN A 122 8.44 2.73 -7.79
CA GLN A 122 8.96 1.74 -6.86
C GLN A 122 7.94 0.64 -6.52
N ALA A 123 8.45 -0.55 -6.24
CA ALA A 123 7.71 -1.64 -5.61
C ALA A 123 8.20 -1.83 -4.16
N TRP A 124 7.36 -2.44 -3.34
CA TRP A 124 7.57 -2.51 -1.90
C TRP A 124 7.60 -3.94 -1.41
N ILE A 125 8.55 -4.28 -0.54
CA ILE A 125 8.50 -5.53 0.22
C ILE A 125 7.77 -5.22 1.53
N ILE A 126 6.64 -5.88 1.77
CA ILE A 126 5.70 -5.49 2.82
C ILE A 126 5.42 -6.57 3.86
N GLY A 127 5.95 -7.77 3.69
CA GLY A 127 5.63 -8.88 4.59
C GLY A 127 6.43 -10.15 4.31
N ASP A 128 6.06 -11.20 5.04
CA ASP A 128 6.58 -12.56 4.91
C ASP A 128 5.46 -13.57 4.69
N VAL A 129 5.85 -14.72 4.15
CA VAL A 129 5.02 -15.91 4.05
C VAL A 129 5.52 -16.95 5.03
N ILE A 130 4.63 -17.42 5.88
CA ILE A 130 4.93 -18.42 6.91
C ILE A 130 4.06 -19.66 6.72
N PRO A 131 4.47 -20.86 7.20
CA PRO A 131 3.56 -21.99 7.30
C PRO A 131 2.33 -21.63 8.15
N GLY A 132 1.13 -22.02 7.71
CA GLY A 132 -0.08 -21.62 8.43
C GLY A 132 -1.40 -22.08 7.85
N SER A 133 -2.49 -21.58 8.43
CA SER A 133 -3.88 -21.97 8.19
C SER A 133 -4.60 -21.17 7.11
N ARG A 134 -3.88 -20.50 6.19
CA ARG A 134 -4.45 -19.64 5.13
C ARG A 134 -5.03 -18.33 5.67
N GLU A 135 -4.31 -17.72 6.61
CA GLU A 135 -4.67 -16.44 7.20
C GLU A 135 -3.73 -15.34 6.72
N ALA A 136 -4.22 -14.10 6.73
CA ALA A 136 -3.40 -12.92 6.54
C ALA A 136 -3.54 -12.04 7.78
N SER A 137 -2.42 -11.58 8.33
CA SER A 137 -2.38 -10.75 9.52
C SER A 137 -1.47 -9.56 9.32
N ILE A 138 -1.80 -8.45 9.98
CA ILE A 138 -0.94 -7.27 10.05
C ILE A 138 -0.19 -7.33 11.37
N SER A 139 1.13 -7.14 11.33
CA SER A 139 1.98 -7.11 12.51
C SER A 139 1.53 -6.00 13.47
N PRO A 140 1.53 -6.24 14.79
CA PRO A 140 1.27 -5.19 15.78
C PRO A 140 2.21 -3.98 15.63
N ASP A 141 3.43 -4.22 15.15
CA ASP A 141 4.47 -3.21 14.92
C ASP A 141 4.49 -2.70 13.46
N MET A 142 3.36 -2.79 12.76
CA MET A 142 3.27 -2.40 11.35
C MET A 142 3.68 -0.95 11.13
N LYS A 143 4.51 -0.74 10.10
CA LYS A 143 5.02 0.58 9.71
C LYS A 143 4.29 1.10 8.46
N ALA A 144 3.65 2.25 8.58
CA ALA A 144 3.23 3.03 7.41
C ALA A 144 4.48 3.57 6.70
N VAL A 145 4.62 3.28 5.40
CA VAL A 145 5.76 3.71 4.60
C VAL A 145 5.31 4.58 3.43
N THR A 146 5.96 5.72 3.25
CA THR A 146 5.72 6.67 2.16
C THR A 146 6.91 6.78 1.20
N LYS A 147 8.10 6.37 1.65
CA LYS A 147 9.35 6.16 0.86
C LYS A 147 10.05 4.88 1.33
N ASN A 148 10.91 4.27 0.49
CA ASN A 148 11.63 3.03 0.85
C ASN A 148 12.38 3.19 2.18
N LEU A 149 12.18 2.24 3.10
CA LEU A 149 13.13 1.98 4.18
C LEU A 149 14.39 1.40 3.54
N SER A 150 15.57 1.96 3.83
CA SER A 150 16.83 1.32 3.49
C SER A 150 16.83 -0.11 4.06
N LEU A 151 17.11 -1.08 3.20
CA LEU A 151 17.20 -2.51 3.54
C LEU A 151 18.38 -2.74 4.51
N GLU A 152 18.18 -2.50 5.80
CA GLU A 152 19.18 -2.82 6.84
C GLU A 152 18.62 -3.69 7.99
N SER A 153 17.45 -4.33 7.84
CA SER A 153 16.97 -5.25 8.90
C SER A 153 15.95 -6.30 8.47
N ALA A 154 16.03 -6.80 7.23
CA ALA A 154 15.21 -7.95 6.81
C ALA A 154 15.85 -9.32 7.13
N ASP A 155 16.94 -9.34 7.92
CA ASP A 155 17.79 -10.52 8.05
C ASP A 155 17.42 -11.47 9.21
N ASP A 156 16.47 -11.17 10.09
CA ASP A 156 16.25 -12.00 11.30
C ASP A 156 14.79 -12.41 11.61
N ALA A 157 13.84 -12.29 10.68
CA ALA A 157 12.54 -12.94 10.83
C ALA A 157 12.62 -14.35 10.23
N GLY A 158 12.68 -15.38 11.09
CA GLY A 158 12.83 -16.80 10.76
C GLY A 158 11.72 -17.47 9.93
N GLY A 159 11.12 -16.75 8.97
CA GLY A 159 10.22 -17.27 7.95
C GLY A 159 10.97 -17.95 6.80
N LEU A 160 10.42 -19.05 6.31
CA LEU A 160 10.99 -19.90 5.25
C LEU A 160 11.14 -19.17 3.91
N GLU A 161 10.27 -18.20 3.61
CA GLU A 161 10.31 -17.38 2.39
C GLU A 161 9.77 -15.97 2.68
N THR A 162 10.49 -14.93 2.23
CA THR A 162 10.04 -13.53 2.41
C THR A 162 9.19 -13.14 1.23
N VAL A 163 7.91 -12.88 1.48
CA VAL A 163 7.10 -12.17 0.51
C VAL A 163 6.04 -11.25 1.10
N MET A 164 6.01 -10.02 0.59
CA MET A 164 4.80 -9.49 -0.05
C MET A 164 5.19 -8.30 -0.94
N ILE A 165 5.08 -8.39 -2.28
CA ILE A 165 5.23 -7.18 -3.12
C ILE A 165 3.88 -6.54 -3.34
N LEU A 166 3.61 -5.37 -2.75
CA LEU A 166 2.46 -4.53 -3.10
C LEU A 166 2.87 -3.59 -4.25
N ALA A 167 2.33 -3.83 -5.44
CA ALA A 167 2.72 -3.05 -6.61
C ALA A 167 2.12 -1.63 -6.64
N ARG A 168 1.20 -1.26 -5.72
CA ARG A 168 0.64 0.10 -5.59
C ARG A 168 0.15 0.40 -4.19
N THR A 169 0.29 1.68 -3.82
CA THR A 169 -0.13 2.26 -2.55
C THR A 169 -1.61 2.07 -2.29
N VAL A 170 -1.98 1.72 -1.05
CA VAL A 170 -3.38 1.67 -0.61
C VAL A 170 -4.03 3.03 -0.83
N ILE A 171 -5.08 3.06 -1.64
CA ILE A 171 -5.82 4.28 -1.98
C ILE A 171 -6.99 4.39 -1.03
N VAL A 172 -6.90 5.25 -0.02
CA VAL A 172 -8.12 5.85 0.53
C VAL A 172 -8.56 6.87 -0.51
N MET A 173 -9.60 6.54 -1.27
CA MET A 173 -10.28 7.54 -2.08
C MET A 173 -11.05 8.43 -1.11
N LEU A 174 -10.35 9.43 -0.54
CA LEU A 174 -10.99 10.54 0.11
C LEU A 174 -11.87 11.19 -0.96
N TRP A 175 -13.18 10.95 -0.88
CA TRP A 175 -14.14 11.76 -1.61
C TRP A 175 -14.23 13.12 -0.89
N VAL A 176 -13.13 13.88 -0.94
CA VAL A 176 -13.18 15.32 -0.78
C VAL A 176 -13.62 15.82 -2.14
N ASP A 177 -14.90 16.14 -2.22
CA ASP A 177 -15.58 16.65 -3.39
C ASP A 177 -14.66 17.62 -4.15
N VAL A 178 -14.34 17.29 -5.41
CA VAL A 178 -13.42 18.03 -6.30
C VAL A 178 -14.03 19.38 -6.75
N GLY A 179 -15.01 19.88 -6.00
CA GLY A 179 -15.59 21.22 -6.15
C GLY A 179 -14.76 22.34 -5.52
N LEU A 180 -13.58 22.06 -4.93
CA LEU A 180 -12.75 23.04 -4.22
C LEU A 180 -11.47 23.49 -4.97
N VAL A 181 -11.31 23.11 -6.25
CA VAL A 181 -10.19 23.57 -7.11
C VAL A 181 -10.65 24.57 -8.19
N ASN A 182 -11.86 25.12 -8.06
CA ASN A 182 -12.32 26.29 -8.81
C ASN A 182 -12.69 27.41 -7.85
#